data_AF-A0A455SFR4-F1
#
_entry.id   AF-A0A455SFR4-F1
#
_cell.length_a   1.000
_cell.length_b   1.000
_cell.length_c   1.000
_cell.angle_alpha   90.00
_cell.angle_beta   90.00
_cell.angle_gamma   90.00
#
_symmetry.space_group_name_H-M   'P 1'
#
loop_
_entity.id
_entity.type
_entity.pdbx_description
1 polymer ?
#
loop_
_entity_poly.entity_id
_entity_poly.type
_entity_poly.pdbx_seq_one_letter_code
_entity_poly.pdbx_strand_id
1 'polypeptide(L)'
;MKRKSFWFIALLLCLLTLSMSGTAHAAARQWKVVPSPNSAENNGSLSSIAFTPEGNAWSVGYAYTDGGQHFQSLALYRSARDQQWKVVPTPQFAGGSSVLSSVVALSENNAWAVGSYTTASGQNQPLVLHWDGSSWQRVKSPTPGQGSTGTELNSITAISANNIWAAGSYFDGTYTRTLVEHWDGKAWQLVQSPNVETAQDSTNKFRSIVARSAKDIWAVGEAAPPIPNSKPMLQHWDGKKWQVVPYETTESGRLLSVTALSKNDVWAIGQTYQGPGEPLTLHWDGKQWTRVESPSRNEISGLYGAVALAKNDVWAVGFSGSFDGETLAMHWDGKQWTIVETPRPDETGGSLHAVALDPATNNLWAVGFSNMNSISPRTLTMLYS
;
A
#
# COMPACT_ATOMS: atom_id res chain seq x y z
N MET A 1 -19.30 45.88 84.62
CA MET A 1 -19.73 46.29 83.26
C MET A 1 -18.50 46.65 82.43
N LYS A 2 -18.64 46.43 81.11
CA LYS A 2 -17.64 46.28 80.06
C LYS A 2 -16.48 47.30 80.05
N ARG A 3 -15.27 46.78 79.80
CA ARG A 3 -14.15 47.47 79.12
C ARG A 3 -14.02 46.88 77.72
N LYS A 4 -13.60 47.68 76.75
CA LYS A 4 -12.53 47.33 75.78
C LYS A 4 -12.18 48.54 74.92
N SER A 5 -10.88 48.75 74.78
CA SER A 5 -10.22 49.78 73.98
C SER A 5 -9.48 49.13 72.81
N PHE A 6 -9.38 49.89 71.73
CA PHE A 6 -8.83 49.58 70.40
C PHE A 6 -7.32 49.36 70.34
N TRP A 7 -6.86 48.54 69.37
CA TRP A 7 -5.58 48.65 68.66
C TRP A 7 -5.75 48.18 67.19
N PHE A 8 -5.03 48.83 66.27
CA PHE A 8 -4.98 48.61 64.82
C PHE A 8 -4.21 47.31 64.44
N ILE A 9 -4.63 46.59 63.39
CA ILE A 9 -3.91 45.45 62.78
C ILE A 9 -3.77 45.67 61.26
N ALA A 10 -2.58 45.33 60.76
CA ALA A 10 -2.13 45.41 59.36
C ALA A 10 -2.67 44.28 58.46
N LEU A 11 -2.79 44.56 57.16
CA LEU A 11 -3.23 43.65 56.11
C LEU A 11 -2.03 42.89 55.52
N LEU A 12 -2.04 41.55 55.52
CA LEU A 12 -1.09 40.70 54.82
C LEU A 12 -1.83 39.91 53.72
N LEU A 13 -1.47 40.12 52.46
CA LEU A 13 -1.97 39.37 51.30
C LEU A 13 -1.16 38.06 51.15
N CYS A 14 -1.86 36.92 51.20
CA CYS A 14 -1.29 35.60 51.00
C CYS A 14 -1.42 35.22 49.51
N LEU A 15 -0.30 35.16 48.79
CA LEU A 15 -0.22 34.63 47.41
C LEU A 15 -0.01 33.12 47.49
N LEU A 16 -1.05 32.35 47.15
CA LEU A 16 -0.94 30.91 46.89
C LEU A 16 -0.27 30.72 45.52
N THR A 17 0.98 30.30 45.51
CA THR A 17 1.61 29.74 44.31
C THR A 17 1.13 28.29 44.14
N LEU A 18 0.19 28.05 43.23
CA LEU A 18 -0.05 26.69 42.73
C LEU A 18 1.17 26.26 41.91
N SER A 19 1.91 25.28 42.41
CA SER A 19 2.87 24.53 41.59
C SER A 19 2.08 23.62 40.64
N MET A 20 1.89 24.05 39.40
CA MET A 20 1.49 23.12 38.33
C MET A 20 2.70 22.27 37.98
N SER A 21 2.84 21.12 38.64
CA SER A 21 3.60 20.00 38.09
C SER A 21 2.82 19.46 36.89
N GLY A 22 2.94 20.14 35.75
CA GLY A 22 2.43 19.63 34.49
C GLY A 22 3.26 18.42 34.10
N THR A 23 2.73 17.23 34.33
CA THR A 23 3.12 16.08 33.53
C THR A 23 2.75 16.43 32.09
N ALA A 24 3.75 16.72 31.26
CA ALA A 24 3.55 16.84 29.83
C ALA A 24 3.00 15.50 29.35
N HIS A 25 1.68 15.43 29.15
CA HIS A 25 1.10 14.33 28.38
C HIS A 25 1.69 14.44 26.99
N ALA A 26 2.51 13.45 26.61
CA ALA A 26 2.91 13.31 25.22
C ALA A 26 1.63 13.32 24.38
N ALA A 27 1.55 14.22 23.40
CA ALA A 27 0.39 14.29 22.52
C ALA A 27 0.17 12.93 21.86
N ALA A 28 -1.08 12.47 21.82
CA ALA A 28 -1.41 11.23 21.14
C ALA A 28 -1.01 11.32 19.65
N ARG A 29 -0.40 10.24 19.13
CA ARG A 29 -0.04 10.14 17.71
C ARG A 29 -1.30 10.21 16.86
N GLN A 30 -1.23 10.94 15.76
CA GLN A 30 -2.36 11.12 14.85
C GLN A 30 -1.86 11.23 13.41
N TRP A 31 -2.72 10.90 12.46
CA TRP A 31 -2.46 11.11 11.04
C TRP A 31 -2.48 12.60 10.72
N LYS A 32 -1.50 13.04 9.92
CA LYS A 32 -1.37 14.41 9.43
C LYS A 32 -1.05 14.39 7.95
N VAL A 33 -1.68 15.27 7.18
CA VAL A 33 -1.35 15.44 5.76
C VAL A 33 0.03 16.06 5.62
N VAL A 34 0.87 15.46 4.80
CA VAL A 34 2.16 16.02 4.39
C VAL A 34 2.05 16.43 2.92
N PRO A 35 2.41 17.68 2.57
CA PRO A 35 2.36 18.12 1.18
C PRO A 35 3.26 17.27 0.28
N SER A 36 2.72 16.86 -0.87
CA SER A 36 3.47 16.20 -1.94
C SER A 36 3.28 16.96 -3.26
N PRO A 37 4.30 17.01 -4.13
CA PRO A 37 4.16 17.58 -5.47
C PRO A 37 3.10 16.84 -6.28
N ASN A 38 2.21 17.59 -6.91
CA ASN A 38 1.37 17.08 -7.99
C ASN A 38 2.09 17.24 -9.33
N SER A 39 1.62 16.52 -10.36
CA SER A 39 2.02 16.80 -11.75
C SER A 39 1.59 18.21 -12.16
N ALA A 40 2.15 18.72 -13.26
CA ALA A 40 1.83 20.06 -13.77
C ALA A 40 0.33 20.27 -14.08
N GLU A 41 -0.42 19.19 -14.34
CA GLU A 41 -1.87 19.20 -14.57
C GLU A 41 -2.70 19.00 -13.28
N ASN A 42 -2.08 19.03 -12.10
CA ASN A 42 -2.67 18.87 -10.76
C ASN A 42 -3.42 17.55 -10.50
N ASN A 43 -3.28 16.54 -11.35
CA ASN A 43 -4.02 15.28 -11.23
C ASN A 43 -3.08 14.06 -11.17
N GLY A 44 -3.26 13.20 -10.16
CA GLY A 44 -2.49 11.99 -10.00
C GLY A 44 -2.85 11.18 -8.75
N SER A 45 -2.25 10.00 -8.66
CA SER A 45 -2.45 9.07 -7.55
C SER A 45 -1.14 8.36 -7.23
N LEU A 46 -0.85 8.18 -5.95
CA LEU A 46 0.27 7.38 -5.48
C LEU A 46 -0.23 5.97 -5.17
N SER A 47 0.48 4.95 -5.67
CA SER A 47 0.11 3.54 -5.53
C SER A 47 0.94 2.82 -4.47
N SER A 48 2.17 3.26 -4.24
CA SER A 48 3.09 2.58 -3.33
C SER A 48 4.13 3.52 -2.72
N ILE A 49 4.66 3.16 -1.55
CA ILE A 49 5.74 3.85 -0.86
C ILE A 49 6.70 2.82 -0.26
N ALA A 50 8.00 3.09 -0.35
CA ALA A 50 9.05 2.28 0.27
C ALA A 50 10.16 3.17 0.84
N PHE A 51 10.71 2.74 1.97
CA PHE A 51 11.84 3.40 2.64
C PHE A 51 13.12 2.60 2.46
N THR A 52 14.21 3.32 2.27
CA THR A 52 15.57 2.82 2.47
C THR A 52 15.84 2.66 3.98
N PRO A 53 16.84 1.84 4.38
CA PRO A 53 17.24 1.72 5.79
C PRO A 53 17.59 3.06 6.46
N GLU A 54 18.08 4.02 5.67
CA GLU A 54 18.46 5.36 6.14
C GLU A 54 17.28 6.34 6.24
N GLY A 55 16.06 5.93 5.89
CA GLY A 55 14.85 6.76 5.97
C GLY A 55 14.58 7.65 4.75
N ASN A 56 15.34 7.53 3.66
CA ASN A 56 14.93 8.10 2.37
C ASN A 56 13.76 7.29 1.81
N ALA A 57 12.80 7.95 1.16
CA ALA A 57 11.59 7.34 0.66
C ALA A 57 11.41 7.53 -0.84
N TRP A 58 10.93 6.48 -1.50
CA TRP A 58 10.35 6.54 -2.83
C TRP A 58 8.84 6.30 -2.73
N SER A 59 8.05 7.12 -3.41
CA SER A 59 6.65 6.83 -3.68
C SER A 59 6.39 6.87 -5.18
N VAL A 60 5.63 5.92 -5.68
CA VAL A 60 5.36 5.79 -7.11
C VAL A 60 3.85 5.69 -7.37
N GLY A 61 3.46 6.03 -8.59
CA GLY A 61 2.07 5.98 -9.04
C GLY A 61 1.95 6.48 -10.47
N TYR A 62 0.95 7.32 -10.69
CA TYR A 62 0.72 7.95 -11.99
C TYR A 62 0.16 9.36 -11.86
N ALA A 63 0.37 10.16 -12.90
CA ALA A 63 -0.21 11.46 -13.14
C ALA A 63 -1.12 11.39 -14.36
N TYR A 64 -2.20 12.15 -14.38
CA TYR A 64 -2.99 12.33 -15.59
C TYR A 64 -2.26 13.29 -16.54
N THR A 65 -2.36 13.01 -17.84
CA THR A 65 -1.87 13.86 -18.91
C THR A 65 -2.93 13.99 -20.00
N ASP A 66 -2.74 14.96 -20.90
CA ASP A 66 -3.60 15.19 -22.08
C ASP A 66 -5.07 15.40 -21.69
N GLY A 67 -5.32 16.18 -20.64
CA GLY A 67 -6.68 16.45 -20.15
C GLY A 67 -7.37 15.21 -19.59
N GLY A 68 -6.61 14.24 -19.10
CA GLY A 68 -7.09 13.03 -18.44
C GLY A 68 -7.25 11.80 -19.35
N GLN A 69 -6.85 11.90 -20.62
CA GLN A 69 -6.94 10.78 -21.58
C GLN A 69 -5.80 9.76 -21.40
N HIS A 70 -4.66 10.20 -20.87
CA HIS A 70 -3.48 9.38 -20.68
C HIS A 70 -2.97 9.44 -19.25
N PHE A 71 -2.13 8.46 -18.91
CA PHE A 71 -1.48 8.35 -17.61
C PHE A 71 0.03 8.37 -17.79
N GLN A 72 0.76 9.15 -17.01
CA GLN A 72 2.21 9.11 -16.99
C GLN A 72 2.69 8.58 -15.65
N SER A 73 3.65 7.64 -15.67
CA SER A 73 4.28 7.15 -14.44
C SER A 73 4.85 8.30 -13.62
N LEU A 74 4.56 8.30 -12.32
CA LEU A 74 5.01 9.30 -11.38
C LEU A 74 5.95 8.66 -10.36
N ALA A 75 7.11 9.26 -10.14
CA ALA A 75 8.02 8.91 -9.06
C ALA A 75 8.33 10.14 -8.21
N LEU A 76 8.10 10.04 -6.90
CA LEU A 76 8.43 11.03 -5.91
C LEU A 76 9.54 10.51 -5.01
N TYR A 77 10.53 11.36 -4.74
CA TYR A 77 11.62 11.08 -3.81
C TYR A 77 11.56 12.04 -2.64
N ARG A 78 11.76 11.52 -1.43
CA ARG A 78 11.92 12.31 -0.21
C ARG A 78 13.18 11.86 0.52
N SER A 79 14.16 12.75 0.63
CA SER A 79 15.33 12.49 1.47
C SER A 79 15.01 12.64 2.95
N ALA A 80 15.62 11.82 3.80
CA ALA A 80 15.57 11.96 5.25
C ALA A 80 16.09 13.33 5.74
N ARG A 81 17.02 13.94 4.99
CA ARG A 81 17.61 15.25 5.30
C ARG A 81 16.68 16.41 4.92
N ASP A 82 16.22 16.42 3.68
CA ASP A 82 15.42 17.52 3.14
C ASP A 82 13.97 17.48 3.61
N GLN A 83 13.48 16.29 3.95
CA GLN A 83 12.11 16.01 4.40
C GLN A 83 10.97 16.49 3.46
N GLN A 84 11.32 16.92 2.26
CA GLN A 84 10.40 17.36 1.22
C GLN A 84 10.38 16.38 0.06
N TRP A 85 9.17 16.13 -0.45
CA TRP A 85 8.95 15.34 -1.66
C TRP A 85 9.34 16.15 -2.91
N LYS A 86 10.02 15.49 -3.85
CA LYS A 86 10.41 16.04 -5.15
C LYS A 86 10.02 15.05 -6.25
N VAL A 87 9.54 15.56 -7.38
CA VAL A 87 9.29 14.74 -8.58
C VAL A 87 10.64 14.34 -9.17
N VAL A 88 10.80 13.06 -9.47
CA VAL A 88 11.95 12.53 -10.21
C VAL A 88 11.46 11.99 -11.56
N PRO A 89 12.06 12.41 -12.69
CA PRO A 89 11.63 11.96 -14.00
C PRO A 89 11.70 10.44 -14.18
N THR A 90 10.68 9.89 -14.84
CA THR A 90 10.62 8.51 -15.32
C THR A 90 10.71 8.48 -16.85
N PRO A 91 11.10 7.35 -17.46
CA PRO A 91 11.09 7.22 -18.92
C PRO A 91 9.70 7.48 -19.53
N GLN A 92 9.68 8.12 -20.70
CA GLN A 92 8.45 8.32 -21.48
C GLN A 92 8.24 7.20 -22.49
N PHE A 93 6.98 6.91 -22.81
CA PHE A 93 6.59 5.81 -23.69
C PHE A 93 5.76 6.31 -24.86
N ALA A 94 6.06 5.81 -26.06
CA ALA A 94 5.43 6.26 -27.30
C ALA A 94 3.91 6.01 -27.37
N GLY A 95 3.37 5.07 -26.58
CA GLY A 95 1.93 4.83 -26.50
C GLY A 95 1.18 5.76 -25.54
N GLY A 96 1.84 6.77 -24.98
CA GLY A 96 1.23 7.82 -24.15
C GLY A 96 0.93 7.42 -22.71
N SER A 97 0.58 6.16 -22.44
CA SER A 97 0.21 5.70 -21.09
C SER A 97 1.29 4.86 -20.39
N SER A 98 1.56 5.14 -19.12
CA SER A 98 2.41 4.35 -18.20
C SER A 98 1.98 4.55 -16.75
N VAL A 99 2.09 3.51 -15.94
CA VAL A 99 1.75 3.53 -14.50
C VAL A 99 2.77 2.71 -13.71
N LEU A 100 3.06 3.12 -12.48
CA LEU A 100 3.85 2.34 -11.53
C LEU A 100 2.95 1.91 -10.37
N SER A 101 2.85 0.59 -10.16
CA SER A 101 1.96 -0.02 -9.18
C SER A 101 2.65 -0.24 -7.83
N SER A 102 3.96 -0.52 -7.83
CA SER A 102 4.69 -0.88 -6.62
C SER A 102 6.17 -0.52 -6.70
N VAL A 103 6.78 -0.18 -5.56
CA VAL A 103 8.20 0.17 -5.44
C VAL A 103 8.83 -0.52 -4.23
N VAL A 104 10.12 -0.86 -4.36
CA VAL A 104 11.00 -1.27 -3.26
C VAL A 104 12.28 -0.45 -3.30
N ALA A 105 12.76 -0.05 -2.13
CA ALA A 105 13.99 0.75 -1.98
C ALA A 105 15.00 -0.03 -1.13
N LEU A 106 16.12 -0.44 -1.74
CA LEU A 106 17.19 -1.18 -1.07
C LEU A 106 18.28 -0.25 -0.51
N SER A 107 18.52 0.87 -1.19
CA SER A 107 19.48 1.91 -0.77
C SER A 107 19.21 3.20 -1.56
N GLU A 108 19.94 4.27 -1.27
CA GLU A 108 19.86 5.56 -1.99
C GLU A 108 20.05 5.40 -3.52
N ASN A 109 20.86 4.43 -3.95
CA ASN A 109 21.21 4.21 -5.36
C ASN A 109 20.66 2.89 -5.92
N ASN A 110 19.71 2.26 -5.22
CA ASN A 110 19.11 1.01 -5.68
C ASN A 110 17.66 0.93 -5.23
N ALA A 111 16.76 1.25 -6.14
CA ALA A 111 15.32 1.07 -5.98
C ALA A 111 14.74 0.47 -7.25
N TRP A 112 13.67 -0.31 -7.12
CA TRP A 112 12.99 -0.96 -8.24
C TRP A 112 11.51 -0.66 -8.18
N ALA A 113 10.93 -0.35 -9.33
CA ALA A 113 9.49 -0.13 -9.46
C ALA A 113 8.92 -0.97 -10.59
N VAL A 114 7.68 -1.43 -10.43
CA VAL A 114 6.96 -2.23 -11.43
C VAL A 114 5.59 -1.66 -11.72
N GLY A 115 5.06 -1.96 -12.90
CA GLY A 115 3.74 -1.53 -13.34
C GLY A 115 3.46 -1.97 -14.76
N SER A 116 2.85 -1.09 -15.55
CA SER A 116 2.57 -1.35 -16.96
C SER A 116 2.69 -0.09 -17.82
N TYR A 117 2.88 -0.28 -19.13
CA TYR A 117 2.92 0.82 -20.10
C TYR A 117 2.34 0.40 -21.45
N THR A 118 1.79 1.38 -22.16
CA THR A 118 1.24 1.21 -23.50
C THR A 118 2.31 1.44 -24.55
N THR A 119 2.47 0.47 -25.44
CA THR A 119 3.35 0.57 -26.62
C THR A 119 2.74 1.43 -27.73
N ALA A 120 3.53 1.84 -28.71
CA ALA A 120 3.03 2.59 -29.87
C ALA A 120 1.92 1.85 -30.66
N SER A 121 1.87 0.51 -30.57
CA SER A 121 0.81 -0.31 -31.17
C SER A 121 -0.44 -0.45 -30.29
N GLY A 122 -0.52 0.28 -29.16
CA GLY A 122 -1.66 0.23 -28.24
C GLY A 122 -1.68 -0.98 -27.31
N GLN A 123 -0.65 -1.83 -27.31
CA GLN A 123 -0.59 -3.01 -26.45
C GLN A 123 0.00 -2.66 -25.07
N ASN A 124 -0.65 -3.12 -24.01
CA ASN A 124 -0.13 -3.01 -22.64
C ASN A 124 0.98 -4.05 -22.39
N GLN A 125 2.05 -3.63 -21.73
CA GLN A 125 3.26 -4.42 -21.47
C GLN A 125 3.75 -4.19 -20.03
N PRO A 126 4.48 -5.15 -19.43
CA PRO A 126 5.01 -4.98 -18.10
C PRO A 126 6.06 -3.88 -18.11
N LEU A 127 5.99 -3.00 -17.11
CA LEU A 127 6.98 -1.97 -16.86
C LEU A 127 7.83 -2.40 -15.67
N VAL A 128 9.16 -2.45 -15.87
CA VAL A 128 10.14 -2.61 -14.78
C VAL A 128 11.14 -1.46 -14.90
N LEU A 129 11.27 -0.67 -13.84
CA LEU A 129 12.23 0.41 -13.73
C LEU A 129 13.23 0.14 -12.60
N HIS A 130 14.49 0.48 -12.82
CA HIS A 130 15.57 0.43 -11.85
C HIS A 130 16.18 1.82 -11.68
N TRP A 131 16.31 2.27 -10.43
CA TRP A 131 17.01 3.49 -10.06
C TRP A 131 18.49 3.17 -9.81
N ASP A 132 19.37 3.86 -10.54
CA ASP A 132 20.82 3.65 -10.48
C ASP A 132 21.57 4.65 -9.58
N GLY A 133 20.86 5.52 -8.87
CA GLY A 133 21.42 6.65 -8.11
C GLY A 133 21.34 7.99 -8.84
N SER A 134 21.01 8.00 -10.12
CA SER A 134 20.92 9.21 -10.93
C SER A 134 19.63 9.31 -11.74
N SER A 135 19.13 8.18 -12.26
CA SER A 135 17.96 8.15 -13.14
C SER A 135 17.22 6.81 -13.07
N TRP A 136 15.92 6.85 -13.35
CA TRP A 136 15.14 5.64 -13.54
C TRP A 136 15.36 5.09 -14.95
N GLN A 137 15.84 3.85 -15.04
CA GLN A 137 16.11 3.17 -16.28
C GLN A 137 15.18 1.97 -16.46
N ARG A 138 14.68 1.78 -17.68
CA ARG A 138 13.85 0.63 -17.99
C ARG A 138 14.70 -0.64 -18.06
N VAL A 139 14.27 -1.67 -17.36
CA VAL A 139 14.84 -3.01 -17.42
C VAL A 139 13.88 -3.92 -18.19
N LYS A 140 14.44 -4.86 -18.96
CA LYS A 140 13.65 -5.82 -19.74
C LYS A 140 12.99 -6.85 -18.81
N SER A 141 11.68 -7.05 -18.98
CA SER A 141 10.93 -8.19 -18.40
C SER A 141 10.70 -9.27 -19.48
N PRO A 142 10.66 -10.55 -19.10
CA PRO A 142 10.37 -11.67 -19.99
C PRO A 142 8.91 -11.67 -20.48
N THR A 143 8.66 -12.25 -21.66
CA THR A 143 7.30 -12.41 -22.19
C THR A 143 6.73 -13.77 -21.75
N PRO A 144 5.56 -13.81 -21.08
CA PRO A 144 5.00 -15.05 -20.50
C PRO A 144 4.55 -16.10 -21.54
N GLY A 145 4.36 -15.73 -22.81
CA GLY A 145 4.08 -16.66 -23.89
C GLY A 145 3.91 -15.98 -25.24
N GLN A 146 3.87 -16.76 -26.32
CA GLN A 146 3.53 -16.22 -27.64
C GLN A 146 2.06 -15.77 -27.66
N GLY A 147 1.79 -14.56 -28.13
CA GLY A 147 0.45 -14.00 -28.20
C GLY A 147 -0.11 -13.46 -26.87
N SER A 148 0.66 -13.46 -25.78
CA SER A 148 0.21 -12.87 -24.51
C SER A 148 0.02 -11.36 -24.63
N THR A 149 -1.09 -10.85 -24.12
CA THR A 149 -1.40 -9.42 -24.07
C THR A 149 -1.77 -8.99 -22.65
N GLY A 150 -2.05 -7.70 -22.44
CA GLY A 150 -2.54 -7.20 -21.14
C GLY A 150 -1.62 -7.55 -19.96
N THR A 151 -0.32 -7.61 -20.20
CA THR A 151 0.66 -8.05 -19.21
C THR A 151 0.99 -6.91 -18.26
N GLU A 152 0.84 -7.13 -16.96
CA GLU A 152 1.07 -6.14 -15.92
C GLU A 152 1.73 -6.78 -14.70
N LEU A 153 2.58 -6.00 -14.02
CA LEU A 153 3.13 -6.34 -12.71
C LEU A 153 2.51 -5.43 -11.65
N ASN A 154 1.91 -6.03 -10.63
CA ASN A 154 1.12 -5.32 -9.62
C ASN A 154 1.91 -5.05 -8.33
N SER A 155 2.87 -5.91 -7.99
CA SER A 155 3.64 -5.80 -6.75
C SER A 155 5.06 -6.32 -6.91
N ILE A 156 5.99 -5.72 -6.18
CA ILE A 156 7.41 -6.08 -6.13
C ILE A 156 7.89 -6.19 -4.68
N THR A 157 8.76 -7.15 -4.42
CA THR A 157 9.42 -7.36 -3.12
C THR A 157 10.89 -7.70 -3.33
N ALA A 158 11.77 -7.20 -2.45
CA ALA A 158 13.20 -7.44 -2.56
C ALA A 158 13.75 -8.13 -1.30
N ILE A 159 14.46 -9.23 -1.50
CA ILE A 159 15.24 -9.91 -0.45
C ILE A 159 16.66 -9.34 -0.41
N SER A 160 17.21 -9.02 -1.59
CA SER A 160 18.52 -8.41 -1.77
C SER A 160 18.64 -7.85 -3.20
N ALA A 161 19.74 -7.15 -3.52
CA ALA A 161 19.95 -6.54 -4.83
C ALA A 161 19.95 -7.52 -6.03
N ASN A 162 20.17 -8.81 -5.77
CA ASN A 162 20.17 -9.88 -6.77
C ASN A 162 19.07 -10.92 -6.51
N ASN A 163 18.08 -10.61 -5.67
CA ASN A 163 16.96 -11.48 -5.40
C ASN A 163 15.71 -10.65 -5.14
N ILE A 164 14.99 -10.37 -6.22
CA ILE A 164 13.80 -9.52 -6.24
C ILE A 164 12.70 -10.28 -6.97
N TRP A 165 11.48 -10.21 -6.46
CA TRP A 165 10.33 -10.91 -7.00
C TRP A 165 9.24 -9.91 -7.35
N ALA A 166 8.61 -10.11 -8.50
CA ALA A 166 7.45 -9.33 -8.93
C ALA A 166 6.30 -10.27 -9.28
N ALA A 167 5.07 -9.84 -9.00
CA ALA A 167 3.87 -10.61 -9.29
C ALA A 167 2.79 -9.73 -9.92
N GLY A 168 1.98 -10.33 -10.79
CA GLY A 168 0.88 -9.66 -11.47
C GLY A 168 0.06 -10.65 -12.29
N SER A 169 -0.30 -10.24 -13.51
CA SER A 169 -1.08 -11.08 -14.41
C SER A 169 -0.84 -10.78 -15.88
N TYR A 170 -1.25 -11.71 -16.74
CA TYR A 170 -1.28 -11.53 -18.19
C TYR A 170 -2.48 -12.26 -18.79
N PHE A 171 -2.88 -11.87 -20.01
CA PHE A 171 -3.87 -12.59 -20.79
C PHE A 171 -3.17 -13.56 -21.75
N ASP A 172 -3.49 -14.85 -21.69
CA ASP A 172 -2.84 -15.90 -22.50
C ASP A 172 -3.50 -16.14 -23.88
N GLY A 173 -4.48 -15.31 -24.24
CA GLY A 173 -5.33 -15.47 -25.43
C GLY A 173 -6.69 -16.08 -25.12
N THR A 174 -6.85 -16.72 -23.95
CA THR A 174 -8.12 -17.31 -23.49
C THR A 174 -8.50 -16.82 -22.09
N TYR A 175 -7.54 -16.80 -21.16
CA TYR A 175 -7.75 -16.53 -19.74
C TYR A 175 -6.76 -15.51 -19.19
N THR A 176 -7.16 -14.86 -18.10
CA THR A 176 -6.20 -14.10 -17.29
C THR A 176 -5.47 -15.05 -16.35
N ARG A 177 -4.15 -15.04 -16.43
CA ARG A 177 -3.23 -15.93 -15.71
C ARG A 177 -2.36 -15.17 -14.73
N THR A 178 -1.93 -15.84 -13.68
CA THR A 178 -0.90 -15.34 -12.76
C THR A 178 0.42 -15.12 -13.50
N LEU A 179 1.11 -14.04 -13.17
CA LEU A 179 2.49 -13.77 -13.58
C LEU A 179 3.38 -13.69 -12.34
N VAL A 180 4.50 -14.41 -12.34
CA VAL A 180 5.57 -14.25 -11.36
C VAL A 180 6.90 -14.14 -12.09
N GLU A 181 7.66 -13.11 -11.76
CA GLU A 181 9.02 -12.90 -12.27
C GLU A 181 10.03 -12.83 -11.12
N HIS A 182 11.22 -13.38 -11.35
CA HIS A 182 12.33 -13.38 -10.40
C HIS A 182 13.58 -12.76 -11.03
N TRP A 183 14.15 -11.76 -10.37
CA TRP A 183 15.43 -11.16 -10.69
C TRP A 183 16.56 -11.89 -9.98
N ASP A 184 17.53 -12.39 -10.75
CA ASP A 184 18.69 -13.15 -10.28
C ASP A 184 19.98 -12.31 -10.13
N GLY A 185 19.89 -11.00 -10.31
CA GLY A 185 21.05 -10.09 -10.38
C GLY A 185 21.53 -9.79 -11.80
N LYS A 186 20.98 -10.45 -12.82
CA LYS A 186 21.34 -10.26 -14.23
C LYS A 186 20.13 -10.06 -15.13
N ALA A 187 19.09 -10.87 -14.94
CA ALA A 187 17.89 -10.84 -15.76
C ALA A 187 16.65 -11.23 -14.95
N TRP A 188 15.49 -10.73 -15.38
CA TRP A 188 14.19 -11.22 -14.92
C TRP A 188 13.86 -12.52 -15.63
N GLN A 189 13.44 -13.52 -14.86
CA GLN A 189 13.05 -14.83 -15.34
C GLN A 189 11.62 -15.15 -14.90
N LEU A 190 10.85 -15.84 -15.76
CA LEU A 190 9.53 -16.32 -15.40
C LEU A 190 9.62 -17.46 -14.40
N VAL A 191 8.78 -17.42 -13.37
CA VAL A 191 8.60 -18.51 -12.43
C VAL A 191 7.16 -18.99 -12.51
N GLN A 192 6.96 -20.28 -12.69
CA GLN A 192 5.62 -20.85 -12.84
C GLN A 192 4.86 -20.81 -11.52
N SER A 193 3.62 -20.31 -11.58
CA SER A 193 2.62 -20.38 -10.50
C SER A 193 1.38 -21.14 -10.97
N PRO A 194 0.74 -21.94 -10.10
CA PRO A 194 -0.56 -22.53 -10.36
C PRO A 194 -1.63 -21.48 -10.73
N ASN A 195 -2.57 -21.86 -11.60
CA ASN A 195 -3.82 -21.14 -11.82
C ASN A 195 -4.97 -22.03 -11.32
N VAL A 196 -5.94 -21.43 -10.63
CA VAL A 196 -7.13 -22.14 -10.12
C VAL A 196 -8.17 -22.15 -11.23
N GLU A 197 -8.49 -23.34 -11.74
CA GLU A 197 -9.43 -23.55 -12.84
C GLU A 197 -10.77 -24.05 -12.29
N THR A 198 -11.86 -23.34 -12.57
CA THR A 198 -13.18 -23.71 -12.08
C THR A 198 -14.29 -23.71 -13.14
N ALA A 199 -14.08 -23.09 -14.31
CA ALA A 199 -15.04 -23.05 -15.42
C ALA A 199 -14.40 -22.52 -16.72
N GLN A 200 -15.21 -22.39 -17.78
CA GLN A 200 -14.84 -21.85 -19.10
C GLN A 200 -14.41 -20.37 -19.11
N ASP A 201 -14.46 -19.64 -17.98
CA ASP A 201 -14.08 -18.22 -17.82
C ASP A 201 -13.19 -18.01 -16.57
N SER A 202 -11.95 -18.50 -16.64
CA SER A 202 -11.00 -18.43 -15.52
C SER A 202 -10.26 -17.10 -15.48
N THR A 203 -10.22 -16.46 -14.30
CA THR A 203 -9.38 -15.28 -14.02
C THR A 203 -8.51 -15.56 -12.81
N ASN A 204 -7.21 -15.34 -12.94
CA ASN A 204 -6.26 -15.49 -11.86
C ASN A 204 -5.32 -14.28 -11.87
N LYS A 205 -5.32 -13.49 -10.80
CA LYS A 205 -4.50 -12.28 -10.69
C LYS A 205 -3.79 -12.25 -9.35
N PHE A 206 -2.49 -11.94 -9.36
CA PHE A 206 -1.82 -11.50 -8.14
C PHE A 206 -1.89 -9.99 -8.00
N ARG A 207 -2.18 -9.55 -6.78
CA ARG A 207 -2.28 -8.13 -6.38
C ARG A 207 -1.11 -7.70 -5.52
N SER A 208 -0.61 -8.61 -4.67
CA SER A 208 0.51 -8.33 -3.77
C SER A 208 1.43 -9.53 -3.59
N ILE A 209 2.73 -9.27 -3.43
CA ILE A 209 3.76 -10.26 -3.12
C ILE A 209 4.63 -9.75 -1.97
N VAL A 210 4.97 -10.62 -1.02
CA VAL A 210 5.89 -10.32 0.07
C VAL A 210 6.87 -11.47 0.27
N ALA A 211 8.16 -11.15 0.39
CA ALA A 211 9.20 -12.11 0.66
C ALA A 211 9.81 -11.88 2.05
N ARG A 212 9.84 -12.93 2.88
CA ARG A 212 10.63 -12.92 4.13
C ARG A 212 12.00 -13.57 3.92
N SER A 213 12.10 -14.48 2.98
CA SER A 213 13.34 -15.11 2.55
C SER A 213 13.20 -15.69 1.14
N ALA A 214 14.29 -16.16 0.54
CA ALA A 214 14.26 -16.85 -0.76
C ALA A 214 13.41 -18.13 -0.81
N LYS A 215 12.97 -18.64 0.36
CA LYS A 215 12.17 -19.86 0.50
C LYS A 215 10.85 -19.64 1.23
N ASP A 216 10.47 -18.38 1.42
CA ASP A 216 9.24 -18.03 2.11
C ASP A 216 8.71 -16.73 1.54
N ILE A 217 7.88 -16.88 0.52
CA ILE A 217 7.27 -15.79 -0.22
C ILE A 217 5.78 -16.09 -0.33
N TRP A 218 4.95 -15.09 -0.07
CA TRP A 218 3.51 -15.16 -0.21
C TRP A 218 3.07 -14.23 -1.33
N ALA A 219 2.15 -14.71 -2.17
CA ALA A 219 1.47 -13.90 -3.17
C ALA A 219 -0.04 -14.06 -2.99
N VAL A 220 -0.76 -12.94 -3.07
CA VAL A 220 -2.21 -12.90 -2.83
C VAL A 220 -2.93 -12.15 -3.93
N GLY A 221 -4.21 -12.47 -4.13
CA GLY A 221 -5.03 -11.83 -5.14
C GLY A 221 -6.41 -12.43 -5.23
N GLU A 222 -6.86 -12.68 -6.45
CA GLU A 222 -8.16 -13.26 -6.74
C GLU A 222 -8.08 -14.37 -7.79
N ALA A 223 -8.98 -15.34 -7.65
CA ALA A 223 -9.16 -16.47 -8.55
C ALA A 223 -10.65 -16.65 -8.94
N ALA A 224 -10.85 -17.37 -10.04
CA ALA A 224 -12.12 -17.67 -10.66
C ALA A 224 -13.21 -18.15 -9.66
N PRO A 225 -14.50 -17.91 -9.96
CA PRO A 225 -15.03 -17.25 -11.17
C PRO A 225 -14.76 -15.72 -11.20
N PRO A 226 -15.06 -15.00 -12.30
CA PRO A 226 -14.86 -13.55 -12.34
C PRO A 226 -15.71 -12.78 -11.31
N ILE A 227 -15.34 -11.52 -11.07
CA ILE A 227 -16.12 -10.57 -10.26
C ILE A 227 -17.58 -10.55 -10.74
N PRO A 228 -18.58 -10.56 -9.82
CA PRO A 228 -18.47 -10.42 -8.37
C PRO A 228 -18.27 -11.73 -7.59
N ASN A 229 -18.08 -12.84 -8.29
CA ASN A 229 -18.05 -14.17 -7.68
C ASN A 229 -16.62 -14.68 -7.41
N SER A 230 -15.59 -13.86 -7.66
CA SER A 230 -14.20 -14.26 -7.46
C SER A 230 -13.91 -14.63 -6.02
N LYS A 231 -12.92 -15.51 -5.86
CA LYS A 231 -12.47 -16.00 -4.57
C LYS A 231 -11.10 -15.41 -4.22
N PRO A 232 -10.86 -15.06 -2.95
CA PRO A 232 -9.52 -14.79 -2.44
C PRO A 232 -8.56 -15.91 -2.83
N MET A 233 -7.41 -15.55 -3.41
CA MET A 233 -6.36 -16.51 -3.76
C MET A 233 -5.11 -16.24 -2.93
N LEU A 234 -4.56 -17.30 -2.34
CA LEU A 234 -3.35 -17.30 -1.53
C LEU A 234 -2.39 -18.33 -2.11
N GLN A 235 -1.17 -17.93 -2.45
CA GLN A 235 -0.12 -18.85 -2.86
C GLN A 235 1.16 -18.65 -2.06
N HIS A 236 1.85 -19.76 -1.79
CA HIS A 236 3.10 -19.79 -1.05
C HIS A 236 4.22 -20.42 -1.88
N TRP A 237 5.40 -19.80 -1.84
CA TRP A 237 6.64 -20.32 -2.39
C TRP A 237 7.49 -20.93 -1.28
N ASP A 238 7.78 -22.22 -1.41
CA ASP A 238 8.55 -23.00 -0.43
C ASP A 238 10.08 -23.02 -0.70
N GLY A 239 10.56 -22.24 -1.67
CA GLY A 239 11.94 -22.30 -2.17
C GLY A 239 12.12 -23.15 -3.41
N LYS A 240 11.08 -23.85 -3.87
CA LYS A 240 11.13 -24.72 -5.05
C LYS A 240 9.94 -24.55 -5.98
N LYS A 241 8.72 -24.40 -5.44
CA LYS A 241 7.50 -24.23 -6.23
C LYS A 241 6.47 -23.39 -5.51
N TRP A 242 5.63 -22.73 -6.30
CA TRP A 242 4.41 -22.08 -5.82
C TRP A 242 3.33 -23.13 -5.59
N GLN A 243 2.57 -22.97 -4.51
CA GLN A 243 1.45 -23.83 -4.17
C GLN A 243 0.27 -22.97 -3.72
N VAL A 244 -0.94 -23.30 -4.19
CA VAL A 244 -2.17 -22.71 -3.66
C VAL A 244 -2.36 -23.20 -2.23
N VAL A 245 -2.58 -22.25 -1.32
CA VAL A 245 -2.87 -22.56 0.09
C VAL A 245 -4.37 -22.41 0.30
N PRO A 246 -5.08 -23.49 0.70
CA PRO A 246 -6.52 -23.42 0.91
C PRO A 246 -6.92 -22.42 1.98
N TYR A 247 -8.03 -21.74 1.74
CA TYR A 247 -8.77 -20.94 2.72
C TYR A 247 -10.24 -21.24 2.54
N GLU A 248 -10.83 -21.89 3.54
CA GLU A 248 -12.24 -22.28 3.51
C GLU A 248 -13.13 -21.05 3.70
N THR A 249 -13.77 -20.59 2.62
CA THR A 249 -14.72 -19.49 2.68
C THR A 249 -15.87 -19.61 1.68
N THR A 250 -17.06 -19.28 2.14
CA THR A 250 -18.23 -19.10 1.27
C THR A 250 -18.28 -17.71 0.65
N GLU A 251 -17.51 -16.75 1.18
CA GLU A 251 -17.50 -15.36 0.72
C GLU A 251 -16.82 -15.22 -0.64
N SER A 252 -17.35 -14.34 -1.48
CA SER A 252 -16.62 -13.83 -2.66
C SER A 252 -15.85 -12.57 -2.27
N GLY A 253 -14.73 -12.32 -2.95
CA GLY A 253 -13.85 -11.21 -2.65
C GLY A 253 -12.51 -11.31 -3.36
N ARG A 254 -11.59 -10.45 -2.92
CA ARG A 254 -10.19 -10.40 -3.38
C ARG A 254 -9.27 -10.00 -2.23
N LEU A 255 -8.02 -10.43 -2.32
CA LEU A 255 -6.94 -9.93 -1.47
C LEU A 255 -6.12 -8.92 -2.27
N LEU A 256 -5.79 -7.80 -1.64
CA LEU A 256 -5.14 -6.64 -2.27
C LEU A 256 -3.73 -6.41 -1.72
N SER A 257 -3.47 -6.79 -0.47
CA SER A 257 -2.15 -6.67 0.16
C SER A 257 -1.82 -7.89 1.01
N VAL A 258 -0.53 -8.22 1.09
CA VAL A 258 0.01 -9.20 2.04
C VAL A 258 1.25 -8.64 2.73
N THR A 259 1.36 -8.85 4.04
CA THR A 259 2.53 -8.48 4.86
C THR A 259 2.92 -9.65 5.74
N ALA A 260 4.23 -9.86 5.93
CA ALA A 260 4.77 -10.99 6.68
C ALA A 260 5.73 -10.51 7.77
N LEU A 261 5.34 -10.68 9.04
CA LEU A 261 6.20 -10.41 10.19
C LEU A 261 7.13 -11.59 10.48
N SER A 262 6.60 -12.81 10.38
CA SER A 262 7.34 -14.05 10.62
C SER A 262 6.80 -15.20 9.77
N LYS A 263 7.34 -16.42 9.92
CA LYS A 263 6.81 -17.62 9.24
C LYS A 263 5.40 -18.01 9.68
N ASN A 264 5.01 -17.55 10.86
CA ASN A 264 3.77 -17.92 11.52
C ASN A 264 2.91 -16.68 11.82
N ASP A 265 3.21 -15.56 11.16
CA ASP A 265 2.50 -14.32 11.35
C ASP A 265 2.52 -13.54 10.04
N VAL A 266 1.52 -13.84 9.21
CA VAL A 266 1.31 -13.21 7.91
C VAL A 266 -0.13 -12.73 7.87
N TRP A 267 -0.32 -11.50 7.40
CA TRP A 267 -1.63 -10.89 7.22
C TRP A 267 -1.89 -10.66 5.75
N ALA A 268 -3.08 -11.01 5.29
CA ALA A 268 -3.58 -10.65 3.97
C ALA A 268 -4.86 -9.83 4.14
N ILE A 269 -4.95 -8.70 3.43
CA ILE A 269 -6.11 -7.81 3.51
C ILE A 269 -6.71 -7.55 2.14
N GLY A 270 -7.97 -7.13 2.10
CA GLY A 270 -8.66 -6.83 0.86
C GLY A 270 -10.13 -6.44 1.08
N GLN A 271 -11.00 -6.98 0.22
CA GLN A 271 -12.41 -6.62 0.18
C GLN A 271 -13.28 -7.85 -0.15
N THR A 272 -14.42 -7.99 0.52
CA THR A 272 -15.48 -8.93 0.16
C THR A 272 -16.43 -8.31 -0.87
N TYR A 273 -17.12 -9.14 -1.65
CA TYR A 273 -18.13 -8.68 -2.63
C TYR A 273 -19.56 -9.01 -2.23
N GLN A 274 -19.76 -9.53 -1.01
CA GLN A 274 -21.09 -9.75 -0.46
C GLN A 274 -21.57 -8.49 0.28
N GLY A 275 -22.88 -8.24 0.25
CA GLY A 275 -23.46 -7.03 0.83
C GLY A 275 -22.91 -5.75 0.16
N PRO A 276 -22.68 -4.65 0.90
CA PRO A 276 -22.04 -3.46 0.34
C PRO A 276 -20.55 -3.69 -0.03
N GLY A 277 -19.95 -4.82 0.39
CA GLY A 277 -18.53 -5.09 0.27
C GLY A 277 -17.76 -4.51 1.44
N GLU A 278 -17.07 -5.37 2.18
CA GLU A 278 -16.48 -5.05 3.48
C GLU A 278 -14.98 -5.34 3.53
N PRO A 279 -14.24 -4.75 4.48
CA PRO A 279 -12.82 -5.06 4.68
C PRO A 279 -12.64 -6.55 4.97
N LEU A 280 -11.83 -7.23 4.15
CA LEU A 280 -11.43 -8.62 4.36
C LEU A 280 -10.06 -8.64 5.03
N THR A 281 -9.93 -9.32 6.17
CA THR A 281 -8.65 -9.51 6.87
C THR A 281 -8.46 -10.98 7.22
N LEU A 282 -7.37 -11.57 6.73
CA LEU A 282 -6.98 -12.95 6.98
C LEU A 282 -5.66 -12.99 7.73
N HIS A 283 -5.52 -13.93 8.67
CA HIS A 283 -4.31 -14.16 9.45
C HIS A 283 -3.81 -15.59 9.32
N TRP A 284 -2.52 -15.75 9.04
CA TRP A 284 -1.81 -17.01 9.03
C TRP A 284 -1.04 -17.21 10.33
N ASP A 285 -1.34 -18.30 11.02
CA ASP A 285 -0.75 -18.67 12.32
C ASP A 285 0.46 -19.63 12.21
N GLY A 286 0.90 -19.94 10.99
CA GLY A 286 1.90 -20.97 10.72
C GLY A 286 1.32 -22.32 10.26
N LYS A 287 0.00 -22.47 10.30
CA LYS A 287 -0.69 -23.72 9.92
C LYS A 287 -1.87 -23.48 9.00
N GLN A 288 -2.68 -22.45 9.26
CA GLN A 288 -3.88 -22.17 8.49
C GLN A 288 -4.18 -20.68 8.41
N TRP A 289 -4.87 -20.27 7.36
CA TRP A 289 -5.43 -18.94 7.23
C TRP A 289 -6.79 -18.89 7.93
N THR A 290 -7.02 -17.86 8.73
CA THR A 290 -8.29 -17.62 9.43
C THR A 290 -8.79 -16.22 9.13
N ARG A 291 -10.11 -16.08 8.99
CA ARG A 291 -10.76 -14.76 8.93
C ARG A 291 -10.71 -14.14 10.31
N VAL A 292 -10.17 -12.94 10.41
CA VAL A 292 -10.23 -12.12 11.62
C VAL A 292 -11.28 -11.05 11.39
N GLU A 293 -12.13 -10.77 12.36
CA GLU A 293 -13.15 -9.73 12.20
C GLU A 293 -12.52 -8.34 12.15
N SER A 294 -13.09 -7.47 11.31
CA SER A 294 -12.66 -6.08 11.14
C SER A 294 -13.89 -5.17 11.13
N PRO A 295 -13.83 -3.98 11.74
CA PRO A 295 -14.96 -3.04 11.74
C PRO A 295 -15.46 -2.72 10.32
N SER A 296 -16.78 -2.72 10.14
CA SER A 296 -17.46 -2.27 8.92
C SER A 296 -18.36 -1.08 9.28
N ARG A 297 -18.47 -0.10 8.37
CA ARG A 297 -19.40 1.03 8.51
C ARG A 297 -20.75 0.77 7.84
N ASN A 298 -21.05 -0.46 7.43
CA ASN A 298 -22.21 -0.82 6.60
C ASN A 298 -22.25 -0.06 5.26
N GLU A 299 -21.07 0.29 4.75
CA GLU A 299 -20.83 0.98 3.49
C GLU A 299 -19.70 0.28 2.74
N ILE A 300 -19.62 0.46 1.42
CA ILE A 300 -18.58 -0.15 0.60
C ILE A 300 -17.22 0.26 1.15
N SER A 301 -16.42 -0.73 1.57
CA SER A 301 -15.11 -0.50 2.14
C SER A 301 -14.13 -1.58 1.70
N GLY A 302 -12.86 -1.21 1.58
CA GLY A 302 -11.81 -2.14 1.19
C GLY A 302 -10.45 -1.64 1.63
N LEU A 303 -9.53 -2.58 1.89
CA LEU A 303 -8.17 -2.30 2.29
C LEU A 303 -7.23 -2.56 1.10
N TYR A 304 -6.34 -1.60 0.81
CA TYR A 304 -5.41 -1.65 -0.32
C TYR A 304 -3.97 -1.96 0.10
N GLY A 305 -3.55 -1.51 1.28
CA GLY A 305 -2.18 -1.70 1.77
C GLY A 305 -2.13 -2.08 3.24
N ALA A 306 -1.15 -2.90 3.63
CA ALA A 306 -0.88 -3.22 5.03
C ALA A 306 0.61 -3.31 5.34
N VAL A 307 0.95 -3.06 6.60
CA VAL A 307 2.29 -3.24 7.15
C VAL A 307 2.20 -3.85 8.55
N ALA A 308 3.03 -4.86 8.83
CA ALA A 308 3.12 -5.49 10.14
C ALA A 308 4.42 -5.04 10.84
N LEU A 309 4.29 -4.39 11.99
CA LEU A 309 5.40 -3.85 12.78
C LEU A 309 5.76 -4.78 13.94
N ALA A 310 4.73 -5.36 14.56
CA ALA A 310 4.82 -6.38 15.57
C ALA A 310 3.56 -7.26 15.54
N LYS A 311 3.56 -8.36 16.30
CA LYS A 311 2.42 -9.30 16.39
C LYS A 311 1.11 -8.62 16.82
N ASN A 312 1.24 -7.54 17.58
CA ASN A 312 0.16 -6.73 18.13
C ASN A 312 0.17 -5.30 17.57
N ASP A 313 0.81 -5.10 16.42
CA ASP A 313 0.91 -3.79 15.78
C ASP A 313 0.93 -3.99 14.25
N VAL A 314 -0.27 -4.05 13.67
CA VAL A 314 -0.46 -4.17 12.22
C VAL A 314 -1.37 -3.04 11.77
N TRP A 315 -0.98 -2.37 10.70
CA TRP A 315 -1.73 -1.27 10.12
C TRP A 315 -2.22 -1.63 8.73
N ALA A 316 -3.45 -1.24 8.43
CA ALA A 316 -4.03 -1.37 7.10
C ALA A 316 -4.67 -0.04 6.69
N VAL A 317 -4.60 0.26 5.39
CA VAL A 317 -5.17 1.49 4.83
C VAL A 317 -5.98 1.19 3.57
N GLY A 318 -6.95 2.04 3.26
CA GLY A 318 -7.87 1.81 2.16
C GLY A 318 -8.89 2.93 1.99
N PHE A 319 -10.13 2.53 1.72
CA PHE A 319 -11.27 3.42 1.54
C PHE A 319 -12.54 2.92 2.25
N SER A 320 -13.48 3.84 2.49
CA SER A 320 -14.85 3.58 2.98
C SER A 320 -15.85 4.55 2.33
N GLY A 321 -17.08 4.13 2.03
CA GLY A 321 -18.14 5.02 1.54
C GLY A 321 -18.34 5.03 0.01
N SER A 322 -19.27 5.84 -0.49
CA SER A 322 -19.75 5.82 -1.89
C SER A 322 -19.03 6.80 -2.82
N PHE A 323 -18.92 6.39 -4.10
CA PHE A 323 -18.41 7.02 -5.33
C PHE A 323 -17.08 7.81 -5.32
N ASP A 324 -16.72 8.50 -4.24
CA ASP A 324 -15.45 9.21 -4.08
C ASP A 324 -14.64 8.77 -2.84
N GLY A 325 -15.21 7.89 -1.99
CA GLY A 325 -14.55 7.23 -0.86
C GLY A 325 -13.99 8.18 0.21
N GLU A 326 -13.90 7.73 1.45
CA GLU A 326 -13.13 8.38 2.51
C GLU A 326 -11.90 7.56 2.78
N THR A 327 -10.79 8.22 3.10
CA THR A 327 -9.57 7.54 3.53
C THR A 327 -9.86 6.70 4.78
N LEU A 328 -9.47 5.43 4.74
CA LEU A 328 -9.63 4.49 5.84
C LEU A 328 -8.26 4.07 6.36
N ALA A 329 -8.07 4.12 7.67
CA ALA A 329 -6.95 3.51 8.36
C ALA A 329 -7.48 2.61 9.48
N MET A 330 -6.88 1.43 9.63
CA MET A 330 -7.17 0.50 10.69
C MET A 330 -5.90 0.05 11.40
N HIS A 331 -6.02 -0.20 12.70
CA HIS A 331 -4.95 -0.69 13.55
C HIS A 331 -5.37 -1.95 14.30
N TRP A 332 -4.53 -2.98 14.23
CA TRP A 332 -4.61 -4.20 15.01
C TRP A 332 -3.72 -4.08 16.26
N ASP A 333 -4.33 -4.20 17.43
CA ASP A 333 -3.66 -4.05 18.73
C ASP A 333 -3.22 -5.39 19.37
N GLY A 334 -3.30 -6.50 18.62
CA GLY A 334 -3.09 -7.85 19.11
C GLY A 334 -4.37 -8.58 19.55
N LYS A 335 -5.51 -7.88 19.59
CA LYS A 335 -6.80 -8.44 19.98
C LYS A 335 -7.91 -8.15 18.97
N GLN A 336 -7.96 -6.92 18.47
CA GLN A 336 -9.01 -6.49 17.55
C GLN A 336 -8.51 -5.41 16.58
N TRP A 337 -9.17 -5.32 15.43
CA TRP A 337 -9.00 -4.19 14.52
C TRP A 337 -9.84 -3.01 15.00
N THR A 338 -9.26 -1.82 14.98
CA THR A 338 -9.95 -0.55 15.28
C THR A 338 -9.75 0.43 14.14
N ILE A 339 -10.75 1.25 13.86
CA ILE A 339 -10.61 2.35 12.89
C ILE A 339 -9.85 3.48 13.56
N VAL A 340 -8.82 3.99 12.89
CA VAL A 340 -8.06 5.16 13.32
C VAL A 340 -8.43 6.32 12.40
N GLU A 341 -8.79 7.46 13.00
CA GLU A 341 -9.21 8.63 12.25
C GLU A 341 -8.10 9.16 11.35
N THR A 342 -8.45 9.49 10.11
CA THR A 342 -7.55 10.14 9.14
C THR A 342 -8.09 11.54 8.84
N PRO A 343 -7.20 12.54 8.65
CA PRO A 343 -7.62 13.85 8.18
C PRO A 343 -8.33 13.73 6.84
N ARG A 344 -9.38 14.53 6.65
CA ARG A 344 -10.01 14.72 5.34
C ARG A 344 -9.41 15.99 4.73
N PRO A 345 -8.45 15.87 3.78
CA PRO A 345 -7.79 17.04 3.23
C PRO A 345 -8.74 17.92 2.43
N ASP A 346 -9.79 17.30 1.88
CA ASP A 346 -10.85 17.86 1.06
C ASP A 346 -12.20 17.23 1.44
N GLU A 347 -13.30 18.01 1.31
CA GLU A 347 -14.66 17.56 1.68
C GLU A 347 -15.23 16.49 0.75
N THR A 348 -14.51 16.17 -0.33
CA THR A 348 -15.00 15.35 -1.46
C THR A 348 -14.38 13.95 -1.56
N GLY A 349 -13.50 13.55 -0.63
CA GLY A 349 -13.09 12.14 -0.49
C GLY A 349 -11.67 11.79 -0.93
N GLY A 350 -11.33 10.51 -0.93
CA GLY A 350 -10.01 9.99 -1.27
C GLY A 350 -9.80 8.53 -0.86
N SER A 351 -8.61 8.01 -1.16
CA SER A 351 -8.20 6.66 -0.77
C SER A 351 -6.73 6.60 -0.43
N LEU A 352 -6.37 5.70 0.49
CA LEU A 352 -5.01 5.33 0.79
C LEU A 352 -4.69 3.97 0.17
N HIS A 353 -3.64 3.90 -0.63
CA HIS A 353 -3.26 2.70 -1.39
C HIS A 353 -2.14 1.90 -0.73
N ALA A 354 -1.22 2.56 -0.04
CA ALA A 354 -0.10 1.89 0.63
C ALA A 354 0.24 2.55 1.96
N VAL A 355 0.78 1.75 2.88
CA VAL A 355 1.29 2.18 4.18
C VAL A 355 2.65 1.51 4.43
N ALA A 356 3.62 2.25 4.97
CA ALA A 356 4.94 1.75 5.29
C ALA A 356 5.50 2.40 6.56
N LEU A 357 6.38 1.68 7.25
CA LEU A 357 7.17 2.21 8.36
C LEU A 357 8.41 2.92 7.81
N ASP A 358 8.65 4.14 8.29
CA ASP A 358 9.95 4.79 8.18
C ASP A 358 10.88 4.23 9.27
N PRO A 359 11.91 3.43 8.92
CA PRO A 359 12.79 2.80 9.91
C PRO A 359 13.64 3.82 10.68
N ALA A 360 13.87 5.01 10.14
CA ALA A 360 14.69 6.04 10.80
C ALA A 360 13.92 6.77 11.91
N THR A 361 12.59 6.89 11.77
CA THR A 361 11.76 7.67 12.70
C THR A 361 10.72 6.85 13.46
N ASN A 362 10.52 5.58 13.08
CA ASN A 362 9.45 4.73 13.59
C ASN A 362 8.05 5.32 13.39
N ASN A 363 7.90 6.14 12.35
CA ASN A 363 6.64 6.73 11.92
C ASN A 363 6.03 5.99 10.76
N LEU A 364 4.71 5.95 10.70
CA LEU A 364 4.00 5.36 9.57
C LEU A 364 3.70 6.43 8.54
N TRP A 365 3.89 6.07 7.28
CA TRP A 365 3.51 6.88 6.15
C TRP A 365 2.47 6.13 5.32
N ALA A 366 1.42 6.83 4.92
CA ALA A 366 0.44 6.33 3.99
C ALA A 366 0.39 7.22 2.74
N VAL A 367 0.15 6.63 1.59
CA VAL A 367 0.05 7.34 0.32
C VAL A 367 -1.17 6.90 -0.46
N GLY A 368 -1.68 7.78 -1.31
CA GLY A 368 -2.85 7.53 -2.13
C GLY A 368 -3.25 8.76 -2.94
N PHE A 369 -4.55 9.05 -2.97
CA PHE A 369 -5.08 10.27 -3.56
C PHE A 369 -6.18 10.91 -2.70
N SER A 370 -6.39 12.20 -2.90
CA SER A 370 -7.53 12.96 -2.38
C SER A 370 -8.25 13.67 -3.52
N ASN A 371 -9.57 13.76 -3.47
CA ASN A 371 -10.38 14.40 -4.49
C ASN A 371 -10.69 15.82 -4.03
N MET A 372 -10.23 16.86 -4.74
CA MET A 372 -10.69 18.23 -4.45
C MET A 372 -12.07 18.56 -5.07
N ASN A 373 -12.49 17.76 -6.04
CA ASN A 373 -13.81 17.73 -6.68
C ASN A 373 -13.96 16.38 -7.43
N SER A 374 -15.15 16.08 -7.97
CA SER A 374 -15.47 14.78 -8.61
C SER A 374 -14.66 14.43 -9.87
N ILE A 375 -13.66 15.24 -10.26
CA ILE A 375 -12.96 15.11 -11.54
C ILE A 375 -11.44 15.33 -11.44
N SER A 376 -10.86 15.53 -10.24
CA SER A 376 -9.44 15.90 -10.10
C SER A 376 -8.78 15.32 -8.85
N PRO A 377 -8.33 14.05 -8.89
CA PRO A 377 -7.60 13.41 -7.79
C PRO A 377 -6.18 13.99 -7.68
N ARG A 378 -5.74 14.32 -6.47
CA ARG A 378 -4.39 14.81 -6.15
C ARG A 378 -3.60 13.77 -5.39
N THR A 379 -2.28 13.79 -5.52
CA THR A 379 -1.42 12.92 -4.71
C THR A 379 -1.57 13.24 -3.23
N LEU A 380 -1.78 12.20 -2.43
CA LEU A 380 -1.95 12.31 -0.99
C LEU A 380 -0.81 11.58 -0.29
N THR A 381 -0.16 12.26 0.66
CA THR A 381 0.76 11.62 1.61
C THR A 381 0.35 11.99 3.03
N MET A 382 0.33 11.01 3.93
CA MET A 382 -0.02 11.19 5.33
C MET A 382 1.06 10.58 6.22
N LEU A 383 1.31 11.23 7.35
CA LEU A 383 2.27 10.83 8.38
C LEU A 383 1.53 10.58 9.70
N TYR A 384 1.74 9.42 10.31
CA TYR A 384 1.33 9.11 11.66
C TYR A 384 2.53 9.26 12.60
N SER A 385 2.52 10.32 13.42
CA SER A 385 3.65 10.72 14.28
C SER A 385 3.21 11.11 15.66
#